data_AF-A0A7C6G118-F1
#
_entry.id   AF-A0A7C6G118-F1
#
_cell.length_a   1.000
_cell.length_b   1.000
_cell.length_c   1.000
_cell.angle_alpha   90.00
_cell.angle_beta   90.00
_cell.angle_gamma   90.00
#
_symmetry.space_group_name_H-M   'P 1'
#
loop_
_entity.id
_entity.type
_entity.pdbx_description
1 polymer ?
#
loop_
_entity_poly.entity_id
_entity_poly.type
_entity_poly.pdbx_seq_one_letter_code
_entity_poly.pdbx_strand_id
1 'polypeptide(L)'
;MINIAITAGGTSESMDGVRKITNISTGSLGWHCLEAVLTKFNTPSAADFHIHYIHTENAIIKELAEKDKKKVHFIPVTDAESVFQAVDKLTKEVELDYFIHSMAISDFTFSYSVSTIRLAQEIEALQSADGFTDECVRSILENPLSKHSTGEKISSDDDILIGLKRTKKVIPLIKKNDSNTFLVGFKLLANVNETELLRVANELAEKNGCDLVVANEVSAIGETNHQAILVKDKKIIARAVGKFDIAKLIIDSMMDGR
;
A
#
# COMPACT_ATOMS: atom_id res chain seq x y z
N MET A 1 -17.22 -15.94 14.65
CA MET A 1 -17.13 -15.69 13.18
C MET A 1 -15.79 -15.04 12.96
N ILE A 2 -15.02 -15.50 11.98
CA ILE A 2 -13.66 -15.01 11.71
C ILE A 2 -13.73 -13.84 10.73
N ASN A 3 -13.15 -12.70 11.07
CA ASN A 3 -13.10 -11.54 10.17
C ASN A 3 -11.70 -11.35 9.58
N ILE A 4 -11.61 -11.32 8.25
CA ILE A 4 -10.36 -11.18 7.52
C ILE A 4 -10.42 -9.95 6.63
N ALA A 5 -9.50 -9.01 6.81
CA ALA A 5 -9.32 -7.88 5.91
C ALA A 5 -8.21 -8.16 4.89
N ILE A 6 -8.41 -7.79 3.63
CA ILE A 6 -7.41 -7.88 2.57
C ILE A 6 -7.40 -6.56 1.83
N THR A 7 -6.24 -5.90 1.73
CA THR A 7 -6.06 -4.73 0.86
C THR A 7 -5.40 -5.16 -0.45
N ALA A 8 -5.93 -4.76 -1.60
CA ALA A 8 -5.42 -5.16 -2.91
C ALA A 8 -5.39 -4.00 -3.93
N GLY A 9 -4.41 -4.04 -4.84
CA GLY A 9 -4.24 -3.06 -5.90
C GLY A 9 -3.11 -2.06 -5.63
N GLY A 10 -3.04 -1.02 -6.46
CA GLY A 10 -2.16 0.12 -6.29
C GLY A 10 -2.97 1.40 -6.24
N THR A 11 -2.68 2.27 -5.27
CA THR A 11 -3.34 3.58 -5.14
C THR A 11 -2.95 4.51 -6.28
N SER A 12 -3.84 5.44 -6.60
CA SER A 12 -3.66 6.49 -7.61
C SER A 12 -3.91 7.87 -7.01
N GLU A 13 -2.89 8.72 -6.99
CA GLU A 13 -2.95 10.10 -6.48
C GLU A 13 -3.28 11.05 -7.64
N SER A 14 -4.44 11.68 -7.61
CA SER A 14 -4.83 12.66 -8.65
C SER A 14 -3.92 13.89 -8.60
N MET A 15 -3.45 14.31 -9.77
CA MET A 15 -2.69 15.55 -9.93
C MET A 15 -3.59 16.68 -10.46
N ASP A 16 -4.42 16.36 -11.45
CA ASP A 16 -5.41 17.24 -12.04
C ASP A 16 -6.60 16.41 -12.55
N GLY A 17 -7.52 17.02 -13.31
CA GLY A 17 -8.68 16.33 -13.87
C GLY A 17 -8.38 15.22 -14.90
N VAL A 18 -7.12 14.99 -15.28
CA VAL A 18 -6.72 14.05 -16.34
C VAL A 18 -5.57 13.12 -15.91
N ARG A 19 -4.63 13.61 -15.09
CA ARG A 19 -3.39 12.91 -14.72
C ARG A 19 -3.43 12.42 -13.27
N LYS A 20 -2.79 11.27 -13.04
CA LYS A 20 -2.63 10.65 -11.73
C LYS A 20 -1.28 9.95 -11.60
N ILE A 21 -0.71 9.96 -10.40
CA ILE A 21 0.48 9.17 -10.04
C ILE A 21 -0.01 7.84 -9.49
N THR A 22 0.29 6.74 -10.17
CA THR A 22 -0.30 5.43 -9.84
C THR A 22 0.76 4.39 -9.53
N ASN A 23 0.58 3.68 -8.42
CA ASN A 23 1.35 2.46 -8.17
C ASN A 23 0.90 1.33 -9.10
N ILE A 24 1.87 0.64 -9.71
CA ILE A 24 1.65 -0.31 -10.82
C ILE A 24 0.89 -1.60 -10.40
N SER A 25 0.73 -1.86 -9.10
CA SER A 25 0.13 -3.11 -8.60
C SER A 25 -1.30 -3.35 -9.13
N THR A 26 -1.52 -4.51 -9.73
CA THR A 26 -2.85 -4.97 -10.19
C THR A 26 -3.64 -5.69 -9.10
N GLY A 27 -3.09 -5.85 -7.89
CA GLY A 27 -3.79 -6.55 -6.80
C GLY A 27 -3.94 -8.07 -6.98
N SER A 28 -3.33 -8.67 -8.00
CA SER A 28 -3.40 -10.13 -8.27
C SER A 28 -3.07 -11.00 -7.06
N LEU A 29 -2.08 -10.61 -6.24
CA LEU A 29 -1.73 -11.36 -5.02
C LEU A 29 -2.84 -11.28 -3.96
N GLY A 30 -3.42 -10.10 -3.76
CA GLY A 30 -4.57 -9.93 -2.86
C GLY A 30 -5.76 -10.78 -3.30
N TRP A 31 -6.01 -10.87 -4.61
CA TRP A 31 -7.05 -11.74 -5.14
C TRP A 31 -6.78 -13.23 -4.87
N HIS A 32 -5.54 -13.68 -5.06
CA HIS A 32 -5.16 -15.06 -4.70
C HIS A 32 -5.26 -15.32 -3.20
N CYS A 33 -5.01 -14.32 -2.34
CA CYS A 33 -5.23 -14.46 -0.90
C CYS A 33 -6.72 -14.68 -0.60
N LEU A 34 -7.62 -13.93 -1.26
CA LEU A 34 -9.06 -14.15 -1.15
C LEU A 34 -9.45 -15.58 -1.59
N GLU A 35 -8.96 -16.05 -2.75
CA GLU A 35 -9.19 -17.42 -3.23
C GLU A 35 -8.68 -18.48 -2.23
N ALA A 36 -7.51 -18.25 -1.63
CA ALA A 36 -6.92 -19.13 -0.63
C ALA A 36 -7.73 -19.17 0.67
N VAL A 37 -8.25 -18.02 1.14
CA VAL A 37 -9.17 -17.95 2.29
C VAL A 37 -10.44 -18.74 2.00
N LEU A 38 -11.10 -18.50 0.86
CA LEU A 38 -12.30 -19.25 0.48
C LEU A 38 -12.04 -20.76 0.46
N THR A 39 -10.92 -21.19 -0.13
CA THR A 39 -10.53 -22.60 -0.19
C THR A 39 -10.32 -23.20 1.22
N LYS A 40 -9.68 -22.45 2.13
CA LYS A 40 -9.36 -22.93 3.47
C LYS A 40 -10.58 -23.00 4.39
N PHE A 41 -11.47 -22.00 4.32
CA PHE A 41 -12.58 -21.86 5.26
C PHE A 41 -13.94 -22.34 4.72
N ASN A 42 -14.11 -22.61 3.42
CA ASN A 42 -15.32 -23.25 2.89
C ASN A 42 -15.34 -24.77 3.11
N THR A 43 -15.09 -25.22 4.35
CA THR A 43 -15.23 -26.63 4.74
C THR A 43 -16.36 -26.78 5.76
N PRO A 44 -17.10 -27.91 5.78
CA PRO A 44 -18.23 -28.10 6.71
C PRO A 44 -17.87 -27.98 8.19
N SER A 45 -16.60 -28.20 8.52
CA SER A 45 -16.08 -28.17 9.90
C SER A 45 -15.40 -26.85 10.27
N ALA A 46 -15.24 -25.91 9.33
CA ALA A 46 -14.60 -24.62 9.61
C ALA A 46 -15.58 -23.66 10.28
N ALA A 47 -15.05 -22.76 11.12
CA ALA A 47 -15.80 -21.65 11.66
C ALA A 47 -16.29 -20.73 10.54
N ASP A 48 -17.46 -20.12 10.73
CA ASP A 48 -17.99 -19.13 9.80
C ASP A 48 -17.05 -17.92 9.69
N PHE A 49 -16.97 -17.31 8.51
CA PHE A 49 -15.99 -16.27 8.21
C PHE A 49 -16.52 -15.22 7.23
N HIS A 50 -15.94 -14.02 7.31
CA HIS A 50 -16.23 -12.90 6.43
C HIS A 50 -14.94 -12.22 5.96
N ILE A 51 -14.90 -11.85 4.68
CA ILE A 51 -13.77 -11.17 4.06
C ILE A 51 -14.15 -9.71 3.76
N HIS A 52 -13.36 -8.77 4.28
CA HIS A 52 -13.43 -7.36 3.91
C HIS A 52 -12.34 -7.07 2.87
N TYR A 53 -12.72 -7.01 1.60
CA TYR A 53 -11.79 -6.83 0.48
C TYR A 53 -11.72 -5.35 0.08
N ILE A 54 -10.71 -4.65 0.60
CA ILE A 54 -10.45 -3.23 0.31
C ILE A 54 -9.62 -3.15 -0.97
N HIS A 55 -10.16 -2.53 -2.02
CA HIS A 55 -9.54 -2.62 -3.33
C HIS A 55 -9.55 -1.30 -4.10
N THR A 56 -8.51 -1.09 -4.91
CA THR A 56 -8.51 0.01 -5.87
C THR A 56 -9.30 -0.34 -7.12
N GLU A 57 -9.67 0.67 -7.91
CA GLU A 57 -10.39 0.50 -9.18
C GLU A 57 -9.68 -0.46 -10.15
N ASN A 58 -8.34 -0.43 -10.19
CA ASN A 58 -7.52 -1.25 -11.07
C ASN A 58 -7.19 -2.63 -10.48
N ALA A 59 -7.67 -2.95 -9.27
CA ALA A 59 -7.41 -4.23 -8.66
C ALA A 59 -8.18 -5.35 -9.40
N ILE A 60 -7.52 -6.48 -9.60
CA ILE A 60 -8.15 -7.67 -10.17
C ILE A 60 -9.25 -8.15 -9.23
N ILE A 61 -10.46 -8.24 -9.77
CA ILE A 61 -11.64 -8.84 -9.15
C ILE A 61 -12.25 -9.77 -10.20
N LYS A 62 -12.31 -11.07 -9.89
CA LYS A 62 -12.95 -12.06 -10.77
C LYS A 62 -14.35 -12.38 -10.24
N GLU A 63 -15.15 -13.02 -11.09
CA GLU A 63 -16.46 -13.49 -10.66
C GLU A 63 -16.35 -14.56 -9.56
N LEU A 64 -17.12 -14.39 -8.49
CA LEU A 64 -17.26 -15.36 -7.41
C LEU A 64 -18.58 -16.14 -7.57
N ALA A 65 -18.62 -17.36 -7.04
CA ALA A 65 -19.90 -18.08 -6.93
C ALA A 65 -20.85 -17.35 -5.98
N GLU A 66 -22.16 -17.45 -6.20
CA GLU A 66 -23.19 -16.75 -5.39
C GLU A 66 -23.08 -17.04 -3.88
N LYS A 67 -22.69 -18.26 -3.52
CA LYS A 67 -22.45 -18.65 -2.12
C LYS A 67 -21.28 -17.89 -1.48
N ASP A 68 -20.26 -17.56 -2.27
CA ASP A 68 -19.03 -16.92 -1.81
C ASP A 68 -19.18 -15.40 -1.82
N LYS A 69 -19.95 -14.83 -2.76
CA LYS A 69 -20.29 -13.39 -2.80
C LYS A 69 -20.85 -12.89 -1.47
N LYS A 70 -21.70 -13.68 -0.80
CA LYS A 70 -22.29 -13.33 0.50
C LYS A 70 -21.27 -13.26 1.65
N LYS A 71 -20.08 -13.85 1.47
CA LYS A 71 -18.99 -13.88 2.45
C LYS A 71 -17.97 -12.77 2.24
N VAL A 72 -18.12 -11.95 1.19
CA VAL A 72 -17.15 -10.92 0.83
C VAL A 72 -17.84 -9.55 0.78
N HIS A 73 -17.36 -8.62 1.59
CA HIS A 73 -17.70 -7.20 1.49
C HIS A 73 -16.58 -6.46 0.74
N PHE A 74 -16.91 -5.96 -0.46
CA PHE A 74 -15.99 -5.16 -1.28
C PHE A 74 -16.05 -3.69 -0.87
N ILE A 75 -14.88 -3.10 -0.57
CA ILE A 75 -14.73 -1.72 -0.12
C ILE A 75 -13.85 -0.98 -1.14
N PRO A 76 -14.44 -0.18 -2.04
CA PRO A 76 -13.67 0.52 -3.07
C PRO A 76 -12.93 1.73 -2.48
N VAL A 77 -11.69 1.92 -2.93
CA VAL A 77 -10.79 3.04 -2.56
C VAL A 77 -9.99 3.50 -3.78
N THR A 78 -9.36 4.66 -3.72
CA THR A 78 -8.68 5.26 -4.88
C THR A 78 -7.23 5.63 -4.57
N ASP A 79 -7.03 6.45 -3.55
CA ASP A 79 -5.76 7.06 -3.14
C ASP A 79 -5.35 6.62 -1.73
N ALA A 80 -4.18 7.05 -1.27
CA ALA A 80 -3.70 6.69 0.06
C ALA A 80 -4.60 7.18 1.21
N GLU A 81 -5.28 8.33 1.06
CA GLU A 81 -6.15 8.89 2.10
C GLU A 81 -7.45 8.09 2.23
N SER A 82 -8.10 7.73 1.13
CA SER A 82 -9.29 6.87 1.12
C SER A 82 -8.99 5.48 1.69
N VAL A 83 -7.81 4.91 1.40
CA VAL A 83 -7.37 3.66 2.05
C VAL A 83 -7.22 3.85 3.55
N PHE A 84 -6.57 4.93 3.99
CA PHE A 84 -6.41 5.23 5.41
C PHE A 84 -7.77 5.34 6.11
N GLN A 85 -8.73 6.06 5.52
CA GLN A 85 -10.08 6.22 6.08
C GLN A 85 -10.86 4.91 6.12
N ALA A 86 -10.79 4.10 5.04
CA ALA A 86 -11.46 2.81 4.98
C ALA A 86 -10.91 1.83 6.03
N VAL A 87 -9.58 1.78 6.19
CA VAL A 87 -8.93 0.94 7.21
C VAL A 87 -9.22 1.45 8.61
N ASP A 88 -9.16 2.77 8.85
CA ASP A 88 -9.49 3.38 10.14
C ASP A 88 -10.90 3.01 10.59
N LYS A 89 -11.86 3.18 9.68
CA LYS A 89 -13.27 2.87 9.94
C LYS A 89 -13.45 1.37 10.22
N LEU A 90 -12.95 0.51 9.33
CA LEU A 90 -13.12 -0.94 9.45
C LEU A 90 -12.56 -1.47 10.76
N THR A 91 -11.32 -1.08 11.11
CA THR A 91 -10.64 -1.54 12.33
C THR A 91 -11.25 -1.01 13.63
N LYS A 92 -12.12 0.01 13.57
CA LYS A 92 -12.87 0.52 14.73
C LYS A 92 -14.26 -0.11 14.86
N GLU A 93 -14.84 -0.56 13.75
CA GLU A 93 -16.20 -1.10 13.70
C GLU A 93 -16.24 -2.63 13.76
N VAL A 94 -15.14 -3.29 13.37
CA VAL A 94 -15.05 -4.75 13.27
C VAL A 94 -13.78 -5.22 13.97
N GLU A 95 -13.93 -6.14 14.93
CA GLU A 95 -12.80 -6.90 15.48
C GLU A 95 -12.25 -7.83 14.39
N LEU A 96 -11.01 -7.57 13.95
CA LEU A 96 -10.38 -8.31 12.88
C LEU A 96 -9.46 -9.38 13.45
N ASP A 97 -9.69 -10.64 13.06
CA ASP A 97 -8.76 -11.71 13.39
C ASP A 97 -7.47 -11.61 12.58
N TYR A 98 -7.60 -11.24 11.31
CA TYR A 98 -6.52 -11.27 10.34
C TYR A 98 -6.57 -10.06 9.41
N PHE A 99 -5.41 -9.50 9.10
CA PHE A 99 -5.27 -8.42 8.12
C PHE A 99 -4.13 -8.71 7.16
N ILE A 100 -4.43 -8.86 5.88
CA ILE A 100 -3.45 -9.10 4.80
C ILE A 100 -3.24 -7.81 4.01
N HIS A 101 -2.15 -7.10 4.29
CA HIS A 101 -1.89 -5.79 3.73
C HIS A 101 -1.08 -5.82 2.42
N SER A 102 -1.66 -6.39 1.36
CA SER A 102 -0.97 -6.62 0.07
C SER A 102 -1.03 -5.45 -0.94
N MET A 103 -1.65 -4.33 -0.58
CA MET A 103 -1.84 -3.18 -1.47
C MET A 103 -0.56 -2.34 -1.58
N ALA A 104 -0.26 -1.85 -2.78
CA ALA A 104 0.79 -0.86 -2.98
C ALA A 104 0.22 0.55 -2.72
N ILE A 105 0.39 1.05 -1.51
CA ILE A 105 -0.02 2.41 -1.12
C ILE A 105 1.07 3.43 -1.46
N SER A 106 0.68 4.57 -2.03
CA SER A 106 1.57 5.67 -2.36
C SER A 106 2.20 6.24 -1.09
N ASP A 107 3.52 6.37 -1.06
CA ASP A 107 4.23 7.04 0.05
C ASP A 107 4.10 8.56 0.02
N PHE A 108 3.75 9.09 -1.15
CA PHE A 108 3.59 10.50 -1.42
C PHE A 108 2.31 10.75 -2.21
N THR A 109 1.72 11.93 -2.04
CA THR A 109 0.58 12.43 -2.78
C THR A 109 0.91 13.79 -3.40
N PHE A 110 0.17 14.17 -4.43
CA PHE A 110 0.34 15.44 -5.12
C PHE A 110 0.11 16.62 -4.16
N SER A 111 1.01 17.60 -4.20
CA SER A 111 0.89 18.84 -3.42
C SER A 111 0.66 20.03 -4.35
N TYR A 112 1.55 20.21 -5.33
CA TYR A 112 1.47 21.30 -6.30
C TYR A 112 2.23 20.97 -7.59
N SER A 113 1.96 21.75 -8.64
CA SER A 113 2.83 21.86 -9.81
C SER A 113 3.17 23.33 -10.07
N VAL A 114 4.36 23.62 -10.55
CA VAL A 114 4.82 24.99 -10.82
C VAL A 114 5.74 25.00 -12.04
N SER A 115 5.72 26.09 -12.81
CA SER A 115 6.69 26.32 -13.90
C SER A 115 8.09 26.48 -13.31
N THR A 116 9.06 25.81 -13.92
CA THR A 116 10.47 25.88 -13.50
C THR A 116 10.98 27.32 -13.53
N ILE A 117 10.58 28.10 -14.54
CA ILE A 117 10.97 29.51 -14.70
C ILE A 117 10.38 30.35 -13.57
N ARG A 118 9.09 30.18 -13.27
CA ARG A 118 8.43 30.97 -12.22
C ARG A 118 8.98 30.65 -10.84
N LEU A 119 9.26 29.37 -10.56
CA LEU A 119 9.88 28.99 -9.29
C LEU A 119 11.30 29.57 -9.16
N ALA A 120 12.08 29.56 -10.24
CA ALA A 120 13.41 30.17 -10.24
C ALA A 120 13.34 31.67 -9.95
N GLN A 121 12.38 32.39 -10.54
CA GLN A 121 12.15 33.82 -10.27
C GLN A 121 11.76 34.09 -8.82
N GLU A 122 10.92 33.24 -8.21
CA GLU A 122 10.59 33.35 -6.78
C GLU A 122 11.81 33.19 -5.89
N ILE A 123 12.69 32.22 -6.22
CA ILE A 123 13.93 31.98 -5.48
C ILE A 123 14.92 33.14 -5.69
N GLU A 124 15.04 33.67 -6.92
CA GLU A 124 15.90 34.82 -7.23
C GLU A 124 15.45 36.09 -6.47
N ALA A 125 14.15 36.30 -6.33
CA ALA A 125 13.60 37.44 -5.58
C ALA A 125 14.02 37.46 -4.08
N LEU A 126 14.53 36.33 -3.55
CA LEU A 126 15.08 36.27 -2.19
C LEU A 126 16.46 36.92 -2.04
N GLN A 127 17.15 37.34 -3.11
CA GLN A 127 18.53 37.90 -3.11
C GLN A 127 18.70 39.27 -2.39
N SER A 128 17.84 39.60 -1.42
CA SER A 128 18.08 40.67 -0.46
C SER A 128 18.96 40.18 0.71
N ALA A 129 19.65 41.09 1.40
CA ALA A 129 20.64 40.77 2.44
C ALA A 129 20.11 39.85 3.56
N ASP A 130 18.80 39.87 3.83
CA ASP A 130 18.13 39.05 4.85
C ASP A 130 17.16 37.99 4.26
N GLY A 131 17.01 37.91 2.94
CA GLY A 131 15.99 37.10 2.27
C GLY A 131 16.44 35.70 1.84
N PHE A 132 17.73 35.53 1.55
CA PHE A 132 18.26 34.26 1.04
C PHE A 132 18.72 33.34 2.19
N THR A 133 17.77 32.93 3.02
CA THR A 133 18.00 31.96 4.11
C THR A 133 17.46 30.58 3.74
N ASP A 134 18.02 29.53 4.36
CA ASP A 134 17.50 28.15 4.23
C ASP A 134 16.00 28.05 4.49
N GLU A 135 15.50 28.82 5.47
CA GLU A 135 14.09 28.85 5.85
C GLU A 135 13.22 29.45 4.74
N CYS A 136 13.64 30.59 4.18
CA CYS A 136 12.92 31.26 3.10
C CYS A 136 12.92 30.41 1.82
N VAL A 137 14.06 29.83 1.44
CA VAL A 137 14.14 28.95 0.26
C VAL A 137 13.28 27.71 0.46
N ARG A 138 13.33 27.07 1.63
CA ARG A 138 12.48 25.91 1.95
C ARG A 138 10.99 26.27 1.88
N SER A 139 10.59 27.43 2.42
CA SER A 139 9.20 27.88 2.36
C SER A 139 8.69 28.02 0.91
N ILE A 140 9.52 28.53 -0.01
CA ILE A 140 9.17 28.60 -1.44
C ILE A 140 9.08 27.20 -2.03
N LEU A 141 10.02 26.31 -1.75
CA LEU A 141 10.01 24.93 -2.26
C LEU A 141 8.85 24.10 -1.69
N GLU A 142 8.36 24.37 -0.48
CA GLU A 142 7.23 23.65 0.11
C GLU A 142 5.89 24.21 -0.38
N ASN A 143 5.82 25.51 -0.66
CA ASN A 143 4.60 26.18 -1.07
C ASN A 143 4.87 27.39 -1.99
N PRO A 144 5.17 27.17 -3.28
CA PRO A 144 5.43 28.26 -4.23
C PRO A 144 4.20 29.15 -4.38
N LEU A 145 4.42 30.46 -4.52
CA LEU A 145 3.35 31.43 -4.76
C LEU A 145 2.76 31.28 -6.17
N SER A 146 3.58 30.90 -7.14
CA SER A 146 3.20 30.72 -8.55
C SER A 146 2.71 29.31 -8.90
N LYS A 147 2.46 28.46 -7.89
CA LYS A 147 1.88 27.13 -8.12
C LYS A 147 0.58 27.24 -8.94
N HIS A 148 0.39 26.29 -9.86
CA HIS A 148 -0.83 26.20 -10.64
C HIS A 148 -2.05 25.92 -9.75
N SER A 149 -3.22 26.38 -10.17
CA SER A 149 -4.45 26.16 -9.41
C SER A 149 -4.79 24.67 -9.35
N THR A 150 -5.35 24.24 -8.23
CA THR A 150 -5.70 22.84 -8.01
C THR A 150 -6.76 22.39 -9.01
N GLY A 151 -6.47 21.35 -9.79
CA GLY A 151 -7.41 20.80 -10.79
C GLY A 151 -7.36 21.45 -12.17
N GLU A 152 -6.60 22.52 -12.37
CA GLU A 152 -6.35 23.06 -13.72
C GLU A 152 -5.46 22.10 -14.51
N LYS A 153 -5.77 21.92 -15.80
CA LYS A 153 -4.91 21.17 -16.70
C LYS A 153 -3.58 21.91 -16.80
N ILE A 154 -2.51 21.29 -16.28
CA ILE A 154 -1.16 21.83 -16.41
C ILE A 154 -0.80 21.96 -17.91
N SER A 155 -0.50 23.19 -18.35
CA SER A 155 -0.08 23.48 -19.74
C SER A 155 1.26 22.79 -20.06
N SER A 156 1.48 22.50 -21.33
CA SER A 156 2.71 21.90 -21.87
C SER A 156 3.72 22.94 -22.40
N ASP A 157 3.46 24.23 -22.21
CA ASP A 157 4.30 25.29 -22.76
C ASP A 157 5.62 25.48 -22.00
N ASP A 158 5.66 25.06 -20.73
CA ASP A 158 6.83 25.15 -19.84
C ASP A 158 7.13 23.79 -19.20
N ASP A 159 8.42 23.55 -18.91
CA ASP A 159 8.83 22.48 -18.00
C ASP A 159 8.32 22.74 -16.58
N ILE A 160 7.72 21.73 -15.98
CA ILE A 160 7.13 21.83 -14.64
C ILE A 160 7.93 21.05 -13.59
N LEU A 161 7.85 21.55 -12.37
CA LEU A 161 8.23 20.84 -11.16
C LEU A 161 6.97 20.43 -10.39
N ILE A 162 7.01 19.25 -9.78
CA ILE A 162 5.92 18.70 -8.98
C ILE A 162 6.36 18.61 -7.53
N GLY A 163 5.66 19.31 -6.65
CA GLY A 163 5.76 19.13 -5.22
C GLY A 163 4.92 17.95 -4.76
N LEU A 164 5.55 17.05 -4.00
CA LEU A 164 4.89 15.90 -3.39
C LEU A 164 4.96 16.01 -1.86
N LYS A 165 3.90 15.55 -1.18
CA LYS A 165 3.85 15.49 0.29
C LYS A 165 3.63 14.06 0.76
N ARG A 166 4.15 13.72 1.94
CA ARG A 166 4.04 12.37 2.49
C ARG A 166 2.57 12.02 2.82
N THR A 167 2.19 10.78 2.56
CA THR A 167 0.88 10.23 2.94
C THR A 167 0.87 9.72 4.38
N LYS A 168 -0.32 9.58 4.96
CA LYS A 168 -0.50 8.92 6.26
C LYS A 168 -0.17 7.43 6.13
N LYS A 169 0.52 6.87 7.13
CA LYS A 169 0.87 5.44 7.14
C LYS A 169 -0.29 4.61 7.64
N VAL A 170 -0.69 3.60 6.85
CA VAL A 170 -1.82 2.72 7.14
C VAL A 170 -1.43 1.57 8.08
N ILE A 171 -0.25 0.96 7.91
CA ILE A 171 0.16 -0.20 8.72
C ILE A 171 0.17 0.10 10.23
N PRO A 172 0.75 1.21 10.72
CA PRO A 172 0.72 1.54 12.15
C PRO A 172 -0.70 1.74 12.69
N LEU A 173 -1.64 2.15 11.84
CA LEU A 173 -3.03 2.40 12.24
C LEU A 173 -3.74 1.10 12.62
N ILE A 174 -3.48 0.01 11.90
CA ILE A 174 -4.15 -1.28 12.11
C ILE A 174 -3.93 -1.76 13.55
N LYS A 175 -2.66 -1.90 13.96
CA LYS A 175 -2.31 -2.34 15.32
C LYS A 175 -2.62 -1.31 16.40
N LYS A 176 -2.70 -0.03 16.04
CA LYS A 176 -3.15 1.03 16.95
C LYS A 176 -4.63 0.90 17.28
N ASN A 177 -5.46 0.58 16.29
CA ASN A 177 -6.90 0.44 16.45
C ASN A 177 -7.27 -0.92 17.03
N ASP A 178 -6.59 -2.00 16.61
CA ASP A 178 -6.77 -3.35 17.13
C ASP A 178 -5.41 -4.09 17.22
N SER A 179 -4.90 -4.22 18.45
CA SER A 179 -3.62 -4.89 18.70
C SER A 179 -3.69 -6.41 18.57
N ASN A 180 -4.89 -7.01 18.64
CA ASN A 180 -5.10 -8.46 18.61
C ASN A 180 -5.18 -9.01 17.18
N THR A 181 -5.39 -8.15 16.19
CA THR A 181 -5.39 -8.52 14.78
C THR A 181 -4.05 -9.13 14.39
N PHE A 182 -4.05 -10.33 13.77
CA PHE A 182 -2.86 -10.90 13.17
C PHE A 182 -2.55 -10.18 11.84
N LEU A 183 -1.46 -9.43 11.80
CA LEU A 183 -1.12 -8.53 10.70
C LEU A 183 -0.04 -9.13 9.80
N VAL A 184 -0.38 -9.32 8.53
CA VAL A 184 0.54 -9.70 7.45
C VAL A 184 0.97 -8.44 6.69
N GLY A 185 2.24 -8.07 6.86
CA GLY A 185 2.87 -6.97 6.12
C GLY A 185 3.59 -7.43 4.86
N PHE A 186 3.75 -6.53 3.89
CA PHE A 186 4.48 -6.81 2.66
C PHE A 186 5.64 -5.85 2.47
N LYS A 187 6.75 -6.38 1.97
CA LYS A 187 7.89 -5.59 1.51
C LYS A 187 8.32 -6.05 0.13
N LEU A 188 8.52 -5.09 -0.75
CA LEU A 188 9.06 -5.30 -2.09
C LEU A 188 10.43 -4.60 -2.17
N LEU A 189 11.45 -5.32 -2.62
CA LEU A 189 12.79 -4.79 -2.88
C LEU A 189 13.25 -5.25 -4.26
N ALA A 190 14.19 -4.53 -4.86
CA ALA A 190 14.76 -4.86 -6.16
C ALA A 190 16.28 -4.99 -6.06
N ASN A 191 16.84 -6.03 -6.67
CA ASN A 191 18.27 -6.30 -6.75
C ASN A 191 18.96 -6.43 -5.38
N VAL A 192 18.31 -7.12 -4.43
CA VAL A 192 18.83 -7.37 -3.08
C VAL A 192 19.02 -8.86 -2.81
N ASN A 193 19.94 -9.20 -1.91
CA ASN A 193 20.13 -10.58 -1.47
C ASN A 193 19.15 -10.96 -0.34
N GLU A 194 19.11 -12.26 0.00
CA GLU A 194 18.21 -12.78 1.04
C GLU A 194 18.48 -12.20 2.43
N THR A 195 19.74 -11.91 2.77
CA THR A 195 20.11 -11.28 4.05
C THR A 195 19.47 -9.90 4.20
N GLU A 196 19.49 -9.12 3.13
CA GLU A 196 18.87 -7.79 3.10
C GLU A 196 17.34 -7.87 3.11
N LEU A 197 16.74 -8.82 2.38
CA LEU A 197 15.29 -9.09 2.46
C LEU A 197 14.86 -9.43 3.89
N LEU A 198 15.59 -10.31 4.58
CA LEU A 198 15.32 -10.66 5.96
C LEU A 198 15.48 -9.46 6.90
N ARG A 199 16.53 -8.66 6.73
CA ARG A 199 16.76 -7.45 7.54
C ARG A 199 15.58 -6.48 7.43
N VAL A 200 15.19 -6.12 6.20
CA VAL A 200 14.10 -5.17 5.96
C VAL A 200 12.75 -5.74 6.39
N ALA A 201 12.53 -7.05 6.23
CA ALA A 201 11.32 -7.71 6.74
C ALA A 201 11.22 -7.59 8.26
N ASN A 202 12.32 -7.83 8.98
CA ASN A 202 12.38 -7.68 10.43
C ASN A 202 12.15 -6.24 10.88
N GLU A 203 12.74 -5.26 10.20
CA GLU A 203 12.49 -3.84 10.49
C GLU A 203 11.02 -3.45 10.29
N LEU A 204 10.38 -3.98 9.23
CA LEU A 204 8.97 -3.75 9.00
C LEU A 204 8.10 -4.37 10.11
N ALA A 205 8.43 -5.60 10.52
CA ALA A 205 7.74 -6.31 11.59
C ALA A 205 7.85 -5.56 12.92
N GLU A 206 9.06 -5.20 13.34
CA GLU A 206 9.30 -4.50 14.60
C GLU A 206 8.65 -3.11 14.62
N LYS A 207 8.77 -2.35 13.53
CA LYS A 207 8.23 -0.99 13.45
C LYS A 207 6.70 -0.93 13.51
N ASN A 208 6.02 -1.93 12.96
CA ASN A 208 4.56 -1.88 12.80
C ASN A 208 3.81 -2.99 13.54
N GLY A 209 4.52 -3.85 14.28
CA GLY A 209 3.94 -4.99 14.99
C GLY A 209 3.37 -6.06 14.06
N CYS A 210 3.93 -6.26 12.86
CA CYS A 210 3.46 -7.33 11.97
C CYS A 210 3.81 -8.71 12.54
N ASP A 211 2.84 -9.62 12.55
CA ASP A 211 3.02 -11.00 13.01
C ASP A 211 3.64 -11.89 11.92
N LEU A 212 3.48 -11.49 10.67
CA LEU A 212 4.09 -12.13 9.50
C LEU A 212 4.48 -11.06 8.49
N VAL A 213 5.66 -11.20 7.88
CA VAL A 213 6.08 -10.34 6.77
C VAL A 213 6.41 -11.18 5.55
N VAL A 214 5.83 -10.79 4.42
CA VAL A 214 6.13 -11.35 3.11
C VAL A 214 7.09 -10.42 2.41
N ALA A 215 8.34 -10.84 2.24
CA ALA A 215 9.37 -10.07 1.56
C ALA A 215 9.66 -10.65 0.18
N ASN A 216 9.45 -9.82 -0.83
CA ASN A 216 9.56 -10.20 -2.24
C ASN A 216 10.75 -9.47 -2.89
N GLU A 217 11.45 -10.20 -3.74
CA GLU A 217 12.46 -9.64 -4.64
C GLU A 217 11.82 -9.43 -6.02
N VAL A 218 12.07 -8.27 -6.63
CA VAL A 218 11.75 -8.03 -8.04
C VAL A 218 13.05 -8.00 -8.82
N SER A 219 13.34 -9.10 -9.50
CA SER A 219 14.44 -9.15 -10.45
C SER A 219 14.13 -8.22 -11.63
N ALA A 220 15.14 -7.46 -12.06
CA ALA A 220 15.01 -6.57 -13.21
C ALA A 220 14.62 -7.35 -14.47
N ILE A 221 13.56 -6.86 -15.13
CA ILE A 221 13.03 -7.28 -16.44
C ILE A 221 12.18 -8.55 -16.37
N GLY A 222 10.96 -8.42 -16.92
CA GLY A 222 9.84 -9.34 -16.71
C GLY A 222 10.14 -10.80 -17.00
N GLU A 223 9.84 -11.66 -16.05
CA GLU A 223 8.97 -12.84 -16.21
C GLU A 223 8.87 -13.60 -14.87
N THR A 224 7.62 -13.90 -14.49
CA THR A 224 7.09 -15.03 -13.70
C THR A 224 7.69 -15.47 -12.34
N ASN A 225 8.89 -15.08 -11.93
CA ASN A 225 9.51 -15.54 -10.69
C ASN A 225 9.31 -14.55 -9.54
N HIS A 226 8.06 -14.43 -9.05
CA HIS A 226 7.82 -13.79 -7.75
C HIS A 226 8.34 -14.70 -6.64
N GLN A 227 9.63 -14.64 -6.34
CA GLN A 227 10.18 -15.33 -5.18
C GLN A 227 9.89 -14.49 -3.93
N ALA A 228 9.24 -15.13 -2.97
CA ALA A 228 8.95 -14.54 -1.67
C ALA A 228 9.55 -15.38 -0.55
N ILE A 229 10.04 -14.70 0.47
CA ILE A 229 10.32 -15.29 1.78
C ILE A 229 9.24 -14.85 2.76
N LEU A 230 8.80 -15.78 3.61
CA LEU A 230 7.93 -15.48 4.73
C LEU A 230 8.77 -15.40 5.99
N VAL A 231 8.66 -14.29 6.69
CA VAL A 231 9.44 -13.98 7.88
C VAL A 231 8.51 -13.84 9.07
N LYS A 232 8.78 -14.64 10.11
CA LYS A 232 8.09 -14.63 11.41
C LYS A 232 9.11 -14.89 12.51
N ASP A 233 9.00 -14.18 13.63
CA ASP A 233 9.90 -14.31 14.78
C ASP A 233 11.40 -14.23 14.40
N LYS A 234 11.72 -13.28 13.51
CA LYS A 234 13.07 -13.02 12.97
C LYS A 234 13.67 -14.15 12.12
N LYS A 235 12.87 -15.15 11.73
CA LYS A 235 13.29 -16.31 10.95
C LYS A 235 12.52 -16.40 9.65
N ILE A 236 13.20 -16.89 8.62
CA ILE A 236 12.53 -17.33 7.40
C ILE A 236 11.85 -18.65 7.69
N ILE A 237 10.52 -18.65 7.70
CA ILE A 237 9.72 -19.85 7.99
C ILE A 237 9.38 -20.65 6.73
N ALA A 238 9.31 -19.98 5.58
CA ALA A 238 9.00 -20.61 4.31
C ALA A 238 9.41 -19.75 3.10
N ARG A 239 9.44 -20.38 1.93
CA ARG A 239 9.74 -19.76 0.63
C ARG A 239 8.70 -20.23 -0.38
N ALA A 240 8.24 -19.33 -1.24
CA ALA A 240 7.33 -19.67 -2.33
C ALA A 240 7.68 -18.88 -3.58
N VAL A 241 7.33 -19.43 -4.74
CA VAL A 241 7.48 -18.79 -6.04
C VAL A 241 6.11 -18.69 -6.69
N GLY A 242 5.74 -17.50 -7.14
CA GLY A 242 4.46 -17.26 -7.80
C GLY A 242 3.36 -16.87 -6.83
N LYS A 243 2.49 -15.94 -7.26
CA LYS A 243 1.49 -15.31 -6.39
C LYS A 243 0.48 -16.29 -5.79
N PHE A 244 0.13 -17.35 -6.52
CA PHE A 244 -0.78 -18.38 -6.05
C PHE A 244 -0.20 -19.15 -4.85
N ASP A 245 1.03 -19.67 -4.99
CA ASP A 245 1.68 -20.42 -3.91
C ASP A 245 2.04 -19.54 -2.72
N ILE A 246 2.44 -18.28 -2.97
CA ILE A 246 2.64 -17.28 -1.93
C ILE A 246 1.35 -17.07 -1.13
N ALA A 247 0.22 -16.85 -1.81
CA ALA A 247 -1.06 -16.64 -1.15
C ALA A 247 -1.47 -17.84 -0.29
N LYS A 248 -1.38 -19.06 -0.83
CA LYS A 248 -1.67 -20.29 -0.08
C LYS A 248 -0.80 -20.38 1.18
N LEU A 249 0.51 -20.16 1.03
CA LEU A 249 1.46 -20.24 2.12
C LEU A 249 1.22 -19.19 3.21
N ILE A 250 0.80 -17.97 2.84
CA ILE A 250 0.38 -16.94 3.79
C ILE A 250 -0.79 -17.45 4.64
N ILE A 251 -1.85 -17.95 3.99
CA ILE A 251 -3.05 -18.42 4.70
C ILE A 251 -2.74 -19.62 5.59
N ASP A 252 -1.93 -20.58 5.14
CA ASP A 252 -1.50 -21.71 5.97
C ASP A 252 -0.70 -21.23 7.19
N SER A 253 0.26 -20.30 7.01
CA SER A 253 1.12 -19.78 8.08
C SER A 253 0.37 -18.93 9.12
N MET A 254 -0.72 -18.28 8.72
CA MET A 254 -1.59 -17.52 9.63
C MET A 254 -2.32 -18.44 10.63
N MET A 255 -2.55 -19.70 10.25
CA MET A 255 -3.35 -20.64 11.03
C MET A 255 -2.51 -21.56 11.93
N ASP A 256 -1.22 -21.77 11.63
CA ASP A 256 -0.32 -22.67 12.40
C ASP A 256 0.06 -22.15 13.80
N GLY A 257 -0.65 -21.14 14.34
CA GLY A 257 -0.33 -20.49 15.62
C GLY A 257 -1.52 -20.20 16.53
N ARG A 258 -2.71 -20.74 16.25
CA ARG A 258 -3.90 -20.66 17.11
C ARG A 258 -4.50 -22.05 17.34
#